data_AF-A0A7W0X0L7-F1
#
_entry.id   AF-A0A7W0X0L7-F1
#
_cell.length_a   1.000
_cell.length_b   1.000
_cell.length_c   1.000
_cell.angle_alpha   90.00
_cell.angle_beta   90.00
_cell.angle_gamma   90.00
#
_symmetry.space_group_name_H-M   'P 1'
#
loop_
_entity.id
_entity.type
_entity.pdbx_description
1 polymer ?
#
loop_
_entity_poly.entity_id
_entity_poly.type
_entity_poly.pdbx_seq_one_letter_code
_entity_poly.pdbx_strand_id
1 'polypeptide(L)'
;VLGLAMLVFDFGAVLYGINYLALRQAITPDRLLGRMTATMRFLTVAAAPLGSLVGGALATVIGLRATLLTIGALGLALAAGAVLWSPVRHHRELPAVAVD
;
A
#
# COMPACT_ATOMS: atom_id res chain seq x y z
N VAL A 1 2.24 -11.46 -21.90
CA VAL A 1 3.05 -10.69 -20.92
C VAL A 1 2.20 -9.71 -20.12
N LEU A 2 1.46 -8.80 -20.76
CA LEU A 2 0.64 -7.80 -20.03
C LEU A 2 -0.42 -8.44 -19.11
N GLY A 3 -1.15 -9.46 -19.60
CA GLY A 3 -2.15 -10.16 -18.79
C GLY A 3 -1.56 -10.91 -17.58
N LEU A 4 -0.36 -11.50 -17.72
CA LEU A 4 0.35 -12.11 -16.60
C LEU A 4 0.75 -11.04 -15.57
N ALA A 5 1.25 -9.89 -16.04
CA ALA A 5 1.63 -8.78 -15.16
C ALA A 5 0.42 -8.23 -14.39
N MET A 6 -0.73 -8.06 -15.04
CA MET A 6 -1.98 -7.66 -14.38
C MET A 6 -2.45 -8.70 -13.37
N LEU A 7 -2.45 -9.98 -13.74
CA LEU A 7 -2.84 -11.06 -12.83
C LEU A 7 -1.99 -11.08 -11.56
N VAL A 8 -0.66 -10.97 -11.70
CA VAL A 8 0.26 -10.93 -10.55
C VAL A 8 0.02 -9.68 -9.70
N PHE A 9 -0.19 -8.53 -10.33
CA PHE A 9 -0.47 -7.28 -9.64
C PHE A 9 -1.79 -7.34 -8.86
N ASP A 10 -2.88 -7.73 -9.50
CA ASP A 10 -4.22 -7.78 -8.91
C ASP A 10 -4.29 -8.83 -7.80
N PHE A 11 -3.70 -10.02 -8.04
CA PHE A 11 -3.62 -11.06 -7.02
C PHE A 11 -2.88 -10.57 -5.77
N GLY A 12 -1.72 -9.91 -5.95
CA GLY A 12 -0.97 -9.31 -4.85
C GLY A 12 -1.75 -8.19 -4.15
N ALA A 13 -2.45 -7.34 -4.91
CA ALA A 13 -3.25 -6.25 -4.38
C ALA A 13 -4.42 -6.75 -3.51
N VAL A 14 -5.11 -7.83 -3.94
CA VAL A 14 -6.17 -8.47 -3.16
C VAL A 14 -5.62 -9.08 -1.87
N LEU A 15 -4.52 -9.83 -1.97
CA LEU A 15 -3.90 -10.45 -0.80
C LEU A 15 -3.47 -9.40 0.24
N TYR A 16 -2.83 -8.32 -0.22
CA TYR A 16 -2.48 -7.18 0.62
C TYR A 16 -3.72 -6.51 1.22
N GLY A 17 -4.73 -6.21 0.40
CA GLY A 17 -5.92 -5.47 0.81
C GLY A 17 -6.72 -6.17 1.92
N ILE A 18 -6.90 -7.49 1.82
CA ILE A 18 -7.60 -8.30 2.83
C ILE A 18 -6.83 -8.27 4.17
N ASN A 19 -5.54 -8.58 4.14
CA ASN A 19 -4.70 -8.59 5.35
C ASN A 19 -4.61 -7.20 6.00
N TYR A 20 -4.46 -6.16 5.18
CA TYR A 20 -4.40 -4.77 5.63
C TYR A 20 -5.69 -4.36 6.35
N LEU A 21 -6.86 -4.69 5.79
CA LEU A 21 -8.14 -4.36 6.41
C LEU A 21 -8.36 -5.17 7.69
N ALA A 22 -8.10 -6.48 7.67
CA ALA A 22 -8.27 -7.36 8.82
C ALA A 22 -7.41 -6.95 10.01
N LEU A 23 -6.13 -6.63 9.78
CA LEU A 23 -5.23 -6.15 10.83
C LEU A 23 -5.76 -4.87 11.49
N ARG A 24 -6.33 -3.96 10.69
CA ARG A 24 -6.86 -2.68 11.19
C ARG A 24 -8.11 -2.86 12.01
N GLN A 25 -8.99 -3.76 11.58
CA GLN A 25 -10.18 -4.11 12.34
C GLN A 25 -9.79 -4.74 13.68
N ALA A 26 -8.76 -5.60 13.72
CA ALA A 26 -8.31 -6.23 14.94
C ALA A 26 -7.70 -5.25 15.97
N ILE A 27 -6.97 -4.22 15.52
CA ILE A 27 -6.28 -3.27 16.42
C ILE A 27 -7.05 -1.99 16.73
N THR A 28 -8.13 -1.70 16.00
CA THR A 28 -8.89 -0.45 16.13
C THR A 28 -10.23 -0.72 16.81
N PRO A 29 -10.55 -0.07 17.94
CA PRO A 29 -11.86 -0.20 18.59
C PRO A 29 -13.00 0.20 17.66
N ASP A 30 -14.14 -0.49 17.74
CA ASP A 30 -15.28 -0.32 16.83
C ASP A 30 -15.74 1.13 16.68
N ARG A 31 -15.80 1.88 17.81
CA ARG A 31 -16.19 3.31 17.82
C ARG A 31 -15.25 4.22 17.01
N LEU A 32 -14.01 3.79 16.75
CA LEU A 32 -13.00 4.56 16.02
C LEU A 32 -12.78 4.06 14.59
N LEU A 33 -13.36 2.92 14.18
CA LEU A 33 -13.14 2.32 12.87
C LEU A 33 -13.48 3.26 11.71
N GLY A 34 -14.59 4.00 11.81
CA GLY A 34 -15.00 4.97 10.78
C GLY A 34 -13.98 6.11 10.62
N ARG A 35 -13.47 6.65 11.73
CA ARG A 35 -12.44 7.71 11.73
C ARG A 35 -11.11 7.20 11.17
N MET A 36 -10.66 6.04 11.65
CA MET A 36 -9.42 5.41 11.19
C MET A 36 -9.45 5.14 9.67
N THR A 37 -10.57 4.59 9.19
CA THR A 37 -10.76 4.31 7.75
C THR A 37 -10.73 5.60 6.92
N ALA A 38 -11.42 6.64 7.38
CA ALA A 38 -11.43 7.93 6.69
C ALA A 38 -10.04 8.58 6.61
N THR A 39 -9.31 8.66 7.73
CA THR A 39 -7.96 9.22 7.77
C THR A 39 -7.01 8.47 6.83
N MET A 40 -7.06 7.15 6.85
CA MET A 40 -6.15 6.35 6.04
C MET A 40 -6.50 6.38 4.56
N ARG A 41 -7.78 6.43 4.21
CA ARG A 41 -8.21 6.62 2.83
C ARG A 41 -7.81 8.01 2.33
N PHE A 42 -7.95 9.05 3.16
CA PHE A 42 -7.48 10.39 2.84
C PHE A 42 -5.97 10.40 2.56
N LEU A 43 -5.15 9.85 3.45
CA LEU A 43 -3.70 9.78 3.26
C LEU A 43 -3.30 9.02 1.98
N THR A 44 -3.98 7.91 1.69
CA THR A 44 -3.67 7.07 0.54
C THR A 44 -4.09 7.72 -0.78
N VAL A 45 -5.27 8.34 -0.82
CA VAL A 45 -5.82 8.96 -2.03
C VAL A 45 -5.17 10.33 -2.29
N ALA A 46 -4.87 11.11 -1.26
CA ALA A 46 -4.24 12.43 -1.41
C ALA A 46 -2.81 12.35 -1.97
N ALA A 47 -2.11 11.22 -1.78
CA ALA A 47 -0.79 10.99 -2.36
C ALA A 47 -0.83 10.73 -3.88
N ALA A 48 -1.94 10.21 -4.40
CA ALA A 48 -2.08 9.85 -5.82
C ALA A 48 -1.89 11.04 -6.80
N PRO A 49 -2.52 12.22 -6.61
CA PRO A 49 -2.31 13.36 -7.51
C PRO A 49 -0.87 13.91 -7.45
N LEU A 50 -0.22 13.86 -6.29
CA LEU A 50 1.19 14.25 -6.18
C LEU A 50 2.09 13.28 -6.95
N GLY A 51 1.85 11.98 -6.80
CA GLY A 51 2.56 10.95 -7.55
C GLY A 51 2.35 11.05 -9.06
N SER A 52 1.14 11.38 -9.52
CA SER A 52 0.86 11.55 -10.95
C SER A 52 1.53 12.78 -11.53
N LEU A 53 1.58 13.90 -10.80
CA LEU A 53 2.32 15.10 -11.23
C LEU A 53 3.83 14.82 -11.34
N VAL A 54 4.43 14.22 -10.31
CA VAL A 54 5.87 13.90 -10.31
C VAL A 54 6.21 12.86 -11.39
N GLY A 55 5.41 11.79 -11.49
CA GLY A 55 5.60 10.76 -12.50
C GLY A 55 5.42 11.28 -13.93
N GLY A 56 4.42 12.15 -14.14
CA GLY A 56 4.20 12.81 -15.43
C GLY A 56 5.36 13.72 -15.82
N ALA A 57 5.82 14.57 -14.90
CA ALA A 57 6.98 15.43 -15.12
C ALA A 57 8.27 14.63 -15.38
N LEU A 58 8.50 13.53 -14.67
CA LEU A 58 9.64 12.65 -14.95
C LEU A 58 9.51 12.00 -16.34
N ALA A 59 8.32 11.53 -16.71
CA ALA A 59 8.07 10.92 -18.02
C ALA A 59 8.35 11.88 -19.19
N THR A 60 8.19 13.20 -19.02
CA THR A 60 8.54 14.17 -20.07
C THR A 60 10.05 14.42 -20.19
N VAL A 61 10.81 14.30 -19.09
CA VAL A 61 12.25 14.60 -19.06
C VAL A 61 13.09 13.38 -19.44
N ILE A 62 12.82 12.21 -18.85
CA ILE A 62 13.63 10.99 -19.04
C ILE A 62 12.93 9.91 -19.87
N GLY A 63 11.69 10.16 -20.29
CA GLY A 63 10.88 9.24 -21.09
C GLY A 63 10.10 8.22 -20.26
N LEU A 64 8.98 7.75 -20.81
CA LEU A 64 8.03 6.87 -20.12
C LEU A 64 8.67 5.59 -19.56
N ARG A 65 9.45 4.88 -20.38
CA ARG A 65 10.04 3.58 -19.98
C ARG A 65 11.03 3.74 -18.83
N ALA A 66 11.90 4.75 -18.88
CA ALA A 66 12.87 5.00 -17.83
C ALA A 66 12.16 5.39 -16.52
N THR A 67 11.14 6.25 -16.59
CA THR A 67 10.34 6.65 -15.43
C THR A 67 9.62 5.46 -14.78
N LEU A 68 9.02 4.56 -15.58
CA LEU A 68 8.35 3.37 -15.04
C LEU A 68 9.35 2.45 -14.30
N LEU A 69 10.54 2.26 -14.87
CA LEU A 69 11.57 1.42 -14.24
C LEU A 69 12.12 2.04 -12.96
N THR A 70 12.43 3.34 -12.96
CA THR A 70 13.00 4.02 -11.79
C THR A 70 12.01 4.12 -10.64
N ILE A 71 10.77 4.55 -10.91
CA ILE A 71 9.72 4.64 -9.89
C ILE A 71 9.33 3.25 -9.40
N GLY A 72 9.22 2.26 -10.30
CA GLY A 72 8.93 0.88 -9.93
C GLY A 72 9.99 0.27 -9.01
N ALA A 73 11.27 0.42 -9.36
CA ALA A 73 12.39 -0.05 -8.54
C ALA A 73 12.44 0.67 -7.18
N LEU A 74 12.25 1.99 -7.17
CA LEU A 74 12.20 2.77 -5.94
C LEU A 74 11.03 2.32 -5.04
N GLY A 75 9.84 2.11 -5.61
CA GLY A 75 8.67 1.63 -4.88
C GLY A 75 8.90 0.27 -4.24
N LEU A 76 9.53 -0.66 -4.97
CA LEU A 76 9.90 -1.97 -4.44
C LEU A 76 10.93 -1.87 -3.32
N ALA A 77 11.95 -1.01 -3.47
CA ALA A 77 12.97 -0.80 -2.43
C ALA A 77 12.38 -0.20 -1.16
N LEU A 78 11.48 0.79 -1.29
CA LEU A 78 10.78 1.40 -0.16
C LEU A 78 9.85 0.41 0.52
N ALA A 79 9.11 -0.40 -0.24
CA ALA A 79 8.26 -1.45 0.31
C ALA A 79 9.08 -2.50 1.08
N ALA A 80 10.19 -2.96 0.51
CA ALA A 80 11.10 -3.89 1.18
C ALA A 80 11.67 -3.28 2.48
N GLY A 81 12.12 -2.02 2.44
CA GLY A 81 12.58 -1.30 3.63
C GLY A 81 11.50 -1.17 4.71
N ALA A 82 10.27 -0.80 4.31
CA ALA A 82 9.14 -0.69 5.21
C ALA A 82 8.81 -2.04 5.87
N VAL A 83 8.82 -3.15 5.13
CA VAL A 83 8.61 -4.51 5.69
C VAL A 83 9.75 -4.91 6.62
N LEU A 84 11.00 -4.57 6.28
CA LEU A 84 12.17 -4.84 7.10
C LEU A 84 12.27 -3.98 8.37
N TRP A 85 11.52 -2.89 8.47
CA TRP A 85 11.40 -2.12 9.71
C TRP A 85 10.07 -2.31 10.43
N SER A 86 9.08 -2.90 9.76
CA SER A 86 7.76 -3.09 10.31
C SER A 86 7.76 -4.13 11.44
N PRO A 87 7.22 -3.79 12.64
CA PRO A 87 7.02 -4.75 13.71
C PRO A 87 5.93 -5.79 13.40
N VAL A 88 5.13 -5.58 12.35
CA VAL A 88 4.09 -6.52 11.88
C VAL A 88 4.68 -7.90 11.57
N ARG A 89 5.96 -7.99 11.16
CA ARG A 89 6.65 -9.27 10.93
C ARG A 89 6.76 -10.16 12.16
N HIS A 90 6.62 -9.58 13.36
CA HIS A 90 6.70 -10.31 14.63
C HIS A 90 5.32 -10.77 15.14
N HIS A 91 4.22 -10.27 14.57
CA HIS A 91 2.87 -10.69 14.92
C HIS A 91 2.46 -11.90 14.07
N ARG A 92 2.57 -13.10 14.65
CA ARG A 92 2.10 -14.36 14.06
C ARG A 92 0.64 -14.68 14.39
N GLU A 93 0.10 -14.01 15.40
CA GLU A 93 -1.27 -14.17 15.87
C GLU A 93 -1.97 -12.80 15.79
N LEU A 94 -3.18 -12.77 15.23
CA LEU A 94 -4.01 -11.57 15.23
C LEU A 94 -4.39 -11.28 16.70
N PRO A 95 -4.18 -10.05 17.21
CA PRO A 95 -4.63 -9.68 18.55
C PRO A 95 -6.10 -10.02 18.71
N ALA A 96 -6.45 -10.72 19.81
CA ALA A 96 -7.83 -11.11 20.09
C ALA A 96 -8.74 -9.88 20.01
N VAL A 97 -9.87 -10.01 19.31
CA VAL A 97 -10.90 -8.97 19.25
C VAL A 97 -11.24 -8.58 20.68
N ALA A 98 -11.01 -7.31 21.04
CA ALA A 98 -11.39 -6.80 22.35
C ALA A 98 -12.92 -6.85 22.43
N VAL A 99 -13.43 -7.87 23.13
CA VAL A 99 -14.85 -8.00 23.47
C VAL A 99 -15.07 -7.08 24.67
N ASP A 100 -15.44 -5.84 24.40
CA ASP A 100 -16.08 -4.93 25.37
C ASP A 100 -17.60 -4.93 25.12
#